data_AF-A0A839S528-F1
#
_entry.id   AF-A0A839S528-F1
#
_cell.length_a   1.000
_cell.length_b   1.000
_cell.length_c   1.000
_cell.angle_alpha   90.00
_cell.angle_beta   90.00
_cell.angle_gamma   90.00
#
_symmetry.space_group_name_H-M   'P 1'
#
loop_
_entity.id
_entity.type
_entity.pdbx_description
1 polymer ?
#
loop_
_entity_poly.entity_id
_entity_poly.type
_entity_poly.pdbx_seq_one_letter_code
_entity_poly.pdbx_strand_id
1 'polypeptide(L)'
;MRIRTLLVAVAGVLVLLTSACSREAGPMPTGGGGDDPGPAALATKLRALTQDVCYRSPGDIDPPACEKYVTQLGSVPGSARDFARGEYGRDDHPGLLKAANTLGKGLKTYNNAQCGRSAGGSRDDEACTQTLQDVADALDDVQAGVQELPQVSGQGG
;
A
#
# COMPACT_ATOMS: atom_id res chain seq x y z
N MET A 1 -38.12 42.17 51.67
CA MET A 1 -37.64 41.08 52.56
C MET A 1 -36.19 40.78 52.23
N ARG A 2 -35.31 40.79 53.24
CA ARG A 2 -33.91 40.35 53.18
C ARG A 2 -33.80 39.09 54.04
N ILE A 3 -33.19 38.02 53.51
CA ILE A 3 -32.49 36.90 54.17
C ILE A 3 -31.65 36.31 53.01
N ARG A 4 -30.31 36.41 52.88
CA ARG A 4 -29.13 36.09 53.73
C ARG A 4 -28.94 34.61 54.05
N THR A 5 -28.14 33.94 53.21
CA THR A 5 -27.37 32.72 53.51
C THR A 5 -26.14 32.73 52.58
N LEU A 6 -24.96 33.20 53.03
CA LEU A 6 -23.86 32.46 53.70
C LEU A 6 -23.34 31.30 52.82
N LEU A 7 -22.30 31.52 52.00
CA LEU A 7 -20.86 31.30 52.29
C LEU A 7 -20.52 29.87 52.73
N VAL A 8 -19.89 29.07 51.85
CA VAL A 8 -18.71 28.26 52.20
C VAL A 8 -17.83 28.13 50.96
N ALA A 9 -16.63 28.69 51.06
CA ALA A 9 -15.53 28.50 50.14
C ALA A 9 -15.00 27.06 50.29
N VAL A 10 -14.91 26.33 49.18
CA VAL A 10 -14.10 25.11 49.10
C VAL A 10 -12.88 25.45 48.27
N ALA A 11 -11.76 25.62 48.96
CA ALA A 11 -10.43 25.65 48.37
C ALA A 11 -10.16 24.28 47.74
N GLY A 12 -10.17 24.24 46.41
CA GLY A 12 -9.77 23.08 45.61
C GLY A 12 -8.56 23.46 44.76
N VAL A 13 -7.40 23.01 45.20
CA VAL A 13 -6.07 23.07 44.56
C VAL A 13 -6.13 23.07 43.02
N LEU A 14 -5.82 24.20 42.39
CA LEU A 14 -5.53 24.30 40.96
C LEU A 14 -4.05 23.95 40.73
N VAL A 15 -3.80 22.66 40.52
CA VAL A 15 -2.56 22.18 39.89
C VAL A 15 -2.97 21.47 38.60
N LEU A 16 -3.02 22.24 37.51
CA LEU A 16 -3.00 21.75 36.14
C LEU A 16 -1.64 22.20 35.56
N LEU A 17 -0.58 21.44 35.78
CA LEU A 17 -0.06 20.42 34.87
C LEU A 17 0.20 20.95 33.45
N THR A 18 1.50 20.98 33.15
CA THR A 18 2.17 20.78 31.86
C THR A 18 2.15 21.92 30.83
N SER A 19 2.86 23.00 31.14
CA SER A 19 3.62 23.74 30.12
C SER A 19 4.92 22.98 29.82
N ALA A 20 4.81 21.88 29.08
CA ALA A 20 5.90 21.37 28.26
C ALA A 20 5.39 21.35 26.83
N CYS A 21 5.64 22.44 26.09
CA CYS A 21 5.69 22.43 24.64
C CYS A 21 6.86 21.53 24.24
N SER A 22 6.71 20.23 24.46
CA SER A 22 7.67 19.24 24.04
C SER A 22 7.50 19.14 22.53
N ARG A 23 8.30 19.93 21.81
CA ARG A 23 8.75 19.61 20.45
C ARG A 23 9.56 18.33 20.56
N GLU A 24 8.86 17.23 20.86
CA GLU A 24 9.37 15.88 20.73
C GLU A 24 9.38 15.66 19.22
N ALA A 25 10.43 16.14 18.56
CA ALA A 25 10.95 15.38 17.45
C ALA A 25 11.33 14.03 18.08
N GLY A 26 10.35 13.12 18.14
CA GLY A 26 10.60 11.72 18.48
C GLY A 26 11.78 11.23 17.66
N PRO A 27 12.52 10.21 18.13
CA PRO A 27 13.76 9.78 17.49
C PRO A 27 13.51 9.71 15.99
N MET A 28 14.15 10.62 15.24
CA MET A 28 14.22 10.50 13.80
C MET A 28 14.71 9.08 13.59
N PRO A 29 13.99 8.22 12.85
CA PRO A 29 14.49 6.89 12.57
C PRO A 29 15.89 7.11 12.01
N THR A 30 16.89 6.76 12.83
CA THR A 30 18.27 6.79 12.40
C THR A 30 18.25 5.97 11.15
N GLY A 31 18.56 6.60 10.02
CA GLY A 31 18.69 5.92 8.75
C GLY A 31 19.72 4.81 8.90
N GLY A 32 19.26 3.64 9.36
CA GLY A 32 19.80 2.39 8.91
C GLY A 32 19.53 2.39 7.43
N GLY A 33 20.58 2.19 6.63
CA GLY A 33 20.43 1.96 5.20
C GLY A 33 19.29 0.98 5.03
N GLY A 34 18.28 1.39 4.26
CA GLY A 34 17.03 0.66 4.13
C GLY A 34 17.31 -0.70 3.51
N ASP A 35 17.59 -1.70 4.34
CA ASP A 35 17.48 -3.08 3.96
C ASP A 35 16.06 -3.25 3.44
N ASP A 36 15.96 -3.63 2.17
CA ASP A 36 14.68 -4.03 1.60
C ASP A 36 14.09 -5.11 2.54
N PRO A 37 12.82 -4.99 2.99
CA PRO A 37 12.25 -5.86 4.00
C PRO A 37 12.12 -7.32 3.53
N GLY A 38 12.54 -7.61 2.31
CA GLY A 38 12.75 -8.95 1.77
C GLY A 38 11.49 -9.57 1.19
N PRO A 39 11.63 -10.73 0.54
CA PRO A 39 10.52 -11.41 -0.14
C PRO A 39 9.29 -11.68 0.72
N ALA A 40 9.47 -12.02 2.01
CA ALA A 40 8.38 -12.32 2.93
C ALA A 40 7.52 -11.09 3.26
N ALA A 41 8.13 -9.90 3.32
CA ALA A 41 7.39 -8.65 3.49
C ALA A 41 6.57 -8.32 2.24
N LEU A 42 7.13 -8.54 1.05
CA LEU A 42 6.38 -8.40 -0.20
C LEU A 42 5.20 -9.40 -0.25
N ALA A 43 5.40 -10.66 0.13
CA ALA A 43 4.32 -11.65 0.21
C ALA A 43 3.18 -11.19 1.14
N THR A 44 3.52 -10.57 2.28
CA THR A 44 2.53 -10.02 3.21
C THR A 44 1.80 -8.81 2.62
N LYS A 45 2.52 -7.90 1.95
CA LYS A 45 1.93 -6.78 1.23
C LYS A 45 0.96 -7.27 0.15
N LEU A 46 1.34 -8.26 -0.65
CA LEU A 46 0.49 -8.85 -1.70
C LEU A 46 -0.79 -9.44 -1.13
N ARG A 47 -0.71 -10.23 -0.05
CA ARG A 47 -1.89 -10.75 0.65
C ARG A 47 -2.86 -9.67 1.12
N ALA A 48 -2.35 -8.51 1.54
CA ALA A 48 -3.20 -7.39 1.95
C ALA A 48 -3.84 -6.69 0.75
N LEU A 49 -3.08 -6.48 -0.33
CA LEU A 49 -3.57 -5.86 -1.56
C LEU A 49 -4.63 -6.71 -2.26
N THR A 50 -4.52 -8.03 -2.21
CA THR A 50 -5.53 -8.95 -2.77
C THR A 50 -6.82 -9.03 -1.95
N GLN A 51 -6.93 -8.29 -0.84
CA GLN A 51 -8.19 -8.09 -0.14
C GLN A 51 -8.99 -6.90 -0.67
N ASP A 52 -8.38 -6.02 -1.47
CA ASP A 52 -9.02 -4.82 -2.00
C ASP A 52 -10.13 -5.20 -3.00
N VAL A 53 -11.24 -4.43 -3.00
CA VAL A 53 -12.37 -4.67 -3.90
C VAL A 53 -11.99 -4.46 -5.36
N CYS A 54 -11.04 -3.57 -5.63
CA CYS A 54 -10.51 -3.33 -6.98
C CYS A 54 -9.64 -4.47 -7.50
N TYR A 55 -9.16 -5.37 -6.63
CA TYR A 55 -8.54 -6.63 -7.01
C TYR A 55 -9.56 -7.75 -7.16
N ARG A 56 -10.53 -7.85 -6.24
CA ARG A 56 -11.49 -8.96 -6.19
C ARG A 56 -12.57 -8.90 -7.26
N SER A 57 -12.96 -7.69 -7.65
CA SER A 57 -14.06 -7.43 -8.58
C SER A 57 -13.71 -6.30 -9.55
N PRO A 58 -12.55 -6.34 -10.24
CA PRO A 58 -12.07 -5.24 -11.10
C PRO A 58 -13.03 -4.87 -12.23
N GLY A 59 -13.91 -5.78 -12.63
CA GLY A 59 -14.95 -5.56 -13.65
C GLY A 59 -16.21 -4.84 -13.14
N ASP A 60 -16.42 -4.81 -11.82
CA ASP A 60 -17.66 -4.29 -11.20
C ASP A 60 -17.45 -2.91 -10.56
N ILE A 61 -16.20 -2.45 -10.46
CA ILE A 61 -15.85 -1.18 -9.81
C ILE A 61 -15.51 -0.14 -10.87
N ASP A 62 -16.09 1.05 -10.73
CA ASP A 62 -15.77 2.20 -11.57
C ASP A 62 -14.27 2.52 -11.50
N PRO A 63 -13.53 2.55 -12.63
CA PRO A 63 -12.08 2.67 -12.61
C PRO A 63 -11.53 3.82 -11.76
N PRO A 64 -12.09 5.05 -11.75
CA PRO A 64 -11.64 6.13 -10.88
C PRO A 64 -11.66 5.79 -9.39
N ALA A 65 -12.60 4.95 -8.93
CA ALA A 65 -12.64 4.51 -7.53
C ALA A 65 -11.43 3.64 -7.15
N CYS A 66 -10.73 3.06 -8.13
CA CYS A 66 -9.55 2.22 -7.95
C CYS A 66 -8.21 2.96 -7.96
N GLU A 67 -8.19 4.30 -8.10
CA GLU A 67 -6.95 5.10 -8.15
C GLU A 67 -6.04 4.85 -6.92
N LYS A 68 -6.63 4.77 -5.73
CA LYS A 68 -5.88 4.48 -4.49
C LYS A 68 -5.26 3.09 -4.51
N TYR A 69 -6.00 2.08 -4.99
CA TYR A 69 -5.50 0.71 -5.11
C TYR A 69 -4.31 0.66 -6.07
N VAL A 70 -4.45 1.23 -7.28
CA VAL A 70 -3.37 1.31 -8.29
C VAL A 70 -2.14 2.02 -7.74
N THR A 71 -2.31 3.10 -6.96
CA THR A 71 -1.20 3.81 -6.32
C THR A 71 -0.45 2.93 -5.33
N GLN A 72 -1.16 2.14 -4.50
CA GLN A 72 -0.55 1.23 -3.53
C GLN A 72 0.28 0.11 -4.19
N LEU A 73 -0.11 -0.30 -5.41
CA LEU A 73 0.63 -1.25 -6.23
C LEU A 73 1.94 -0.69 -6.80
N GLY A 74 2.13 0.63 -6.82
CA GLY A 74 3.22 1.28 -7.57
C GLY A 74 4.63 0.77 -7.24
N SER A 75 4.88 0.32 -6.01
CA SER A 75 6.19 -0.23 -5.62
C SER A 75 6.36 -1.73 -5.93
N VAL A 76 5.26 -2.47 -6.13
CA VAL A 76 5.26 -3.94 -6.25
C VAL A 76 6.09 -4.43 -7.44
N PRO A 77 5.95 -3.86 -8.67
CA PRO A 77 6.80 -4.25 -9.79
C PRO A 77 8.28 -4.04 -9.54
N GLY A 78 8.68 -3.00 -8.79
CA GLY A 78 10.08 -2.75 -8.42
C GLY A 78 10.63 -3.89 -7.59
N SER A 79 10.06 -4.09 -6.40
CA SER A 79 10.50 -5.14 -5.47
C SER A 79 10.46 -6.53 -6.10
N ALA A 80 9.41 -6.86 -6.86
CA ALA A 80 9.32 -8.16 -7.53
C ALA A 80 10.43 -8.38 -8.58
N ARG A 81 10.84 -7.35 -9.33
CA ARG A 81 11.98 -7.45 -10.27
C ARG A 81 13.30 -7.60 -9.53
N ASP A 82 13.46 -6.90 -8.40
CA ASP A 82 14.68 -6.96 -7.61
C ASP A 82 14.87 -8.37 -7.00
N PHE A 83 13.80 -9.01 -6.54
CA PHE A 83 13.86 -10.40 -6.05
C PHE A 83 13.91 -11.45 -7.16
N ALA A 84 13.38 -11.14 -8.35
CA ALA A 84 13.47 -12.05 -9.48
C ALA A 84 14.90 -12.18 -10.02
N ARG A 85 15.73 -11.16 -9.75
CA ARG A 85 17.13 -11.10 -10.12
C ARG A 85 17.96 -11.67 -8.98
N GLY A 86 18.71 -12.71 -9.28
CA GLY A 86 19.69 -13.30 -8.38
C GLY A 86 20.98 -12.49 -8.29
N GLU A 87 21.96 -13.10 -7.63
CA GLU A 87 23.30 -12.53 -7.48
C GLU A 87 23.92 -12.23 -8.87
N TYR A 88 24.61 -11.09 -8.98
CA TYR A 88 25.20 -10.60 -10.23
C TYR A 88 24.20 -10.27 -11.35
N GLY A 89 22.92 -10.11 -11.04
CA GLY A 89 21.90 -9.64 -11.99
C GLY A 89 21.43 -10.71 -12.98
N ARG A 90 21.59 -12.00 -12.66
CA ARG A 90 20.99 -13.10 -13.43
C ARG A 90 19.50 -13.20 -13.12
N ASP A 91 18.70 -13.56 -14.12
CA ASP A 91 17.26 -13.76 -13.94
C ASP A 91 16.98 -15.15 -13.37
N ASP A 92 17.12 -15.30 -12.06
CA ASP A 92 16.94 -16.59 -11.36
C ASP A 92 15.46 -17.01 -11.28
N HIS A 93 14.54 -16.04 -11.34
CA HIS A 93 13.09 -16.29 -11.37
C HIS A 93 12.44 -15.60 -12.58
N PRO A 94 12.60 -16.14 -13.80
CA PRO A 94 12.10 -15.50 -15.03
C PRO A 94 10.57 -15.35 -15.06
N GLY A 95 9.84 -16.26 -14.38
CA GLY A 95 8.39 -16.16 -14.20
C GLY A 95 7.99 -14.91 -13.40
N LEU A 96 8.60 -14.71 -12.23
CA LEU A 96 8.37 -13.52 -11.40
C LEU A 96 8.80 -12.24 -12.11
N LEU A 97 9.92 -12.27 -12.84
CA LEU A 97 10.37 -11.13 -13.63
C LEU A 97 9.34 -10.73 -14.69
N LYS A 98 8.80 -11.71 -15.42
CA LYS A 98 7.76 -11.49 -16.43
C LYS A 98 6.49 -10.93 -15.78
N ALA A 99 6.02 -11.53 -14.68
CA ALA A 99 4.84 -11.07 -13.95
C ALA A 99 4.98 -9.62 -13.48
N ALA A 100 6.13 -9.28 -12.90
CA ALA A 100 6.43 -7.93 -12.44
C ALA A 100 6.44 -6.91 -13.59
N ASN A 101 6.97 -7.28 -14.76
CA ASN A 101 6.94 -6.44 -15.95
C ASN A 101 5.50 -6.24 -16.48
N THR A 102 4.69 -7.30 -16.50
CA THR A 102 3.28 -7.24 -16.89
C THR A 102 2.50 -6.31 -15.95
N LEU A 103 2.64 -6.49 -14.64
CA LEU A 103 1.99 -5.63 -13.64
C LEU A 103 2.41 -4.16 -13.82
N GLY A 104 3.72 -3.91 -13.93
CA GLY A 104 4.24 -2.56 -14.16
C GLY A 104 3.74 -1.91 -15.45
N LYS A 105 3.50 -2.71 -16.51
CA LYS A 105 2.88 -2.23 -17.75
C LYS A 105 1.41 -1.88 -17.53
N GLY A 106 0.63 -2.74 -16.87
CA GLY A 106 -0.78 -2.49 -16.56
C GLY A 106 -0.98 -1.21 -15.77
N LEU A 107 -0.18 -0.99 -14.71
CA LEU A 107 -0.22 0.26 -13.93
C LEU A 107 0.10 1.49 -14.78
N LYS A 108 1.08 1.40 -15.70
CA LYS A 108 1.38 2.51 -16.63
C LYS A 108 0.24 2.76 -17.59
N THR A 109 -0.37 1.71 -18.14
CA THR A 109 -1.54 1.82 -19.03
C THR A 109 -2.68 2.56 -18.32
N TYR A 110 -3.03 2.14 -17.10
CA TYR A 110 -4.08 2.78 -16.29
C TYR A 110 -3.80 4.28 -16.09
N ASN A 111 -2.58 4.63 -15.71
CA ASN A 111 -2.20 6.02 -15.46
C ASN A 111 -2.16 6.86 -16.74
N ASN A 112 -1.62 6.33 -17.83
CA ASN A 112 -1.52 7.02 -19.12
C ASN A 112 -2.88 7.25 -19.77
N ALA A 113 -3.80 6.30 -19.60
CA ALA A 113 -5.19 6.42 -20.03
C ALA A 113 -6.02 7.34 -19.11
N GLN A 114 -5.44 7.79 -17.99
CA GLN A 114 -6.08 8.65 -16.99
C GLN A 114 -7.31 8.01 -16.33
N CYS A 115 -7.31 6.68 -16.20
CA CYS A 115 -8.42 5.90 -15.64
C CYS A 115 -8.81 6.31 -14.20
N GLY A 116 -7.90 6.94 -13.45
CA GLY A 116 -8.15 7.45 -12.09
C GLY A 116 -8.92 8.78 -12.00
N ARG A 117 -9.16 9.48 -13.11
CA ARG A 117 -9.58 10.89 -13.07
C ARG A 117 -11.10 11.05 -13.17
N SER A 118 -11.74 11.60 -12.14
CA SER A 118 -13.21 11.72 -12.03
C SER A 118 -13.85 12.87 -12.84
N ALA A 119 -13.27 13.35 -13.94
CA ALA A 119 -13.85 14.45 -14.72
C ALA A 119 -13.79 14.20 -16.24
N GLY A 120 -14.95 13.94 -16.83
CA GLY A 120 -15.14 13.87 -18.29
C GLY A 120 -15.07 12.49 -18.93
N GLY A 121 -15.02 11.42 -18.13
CA GLY A 121 -14.91 10.03 -18.58
C GLY A 121 -13.51 9.72 -19.10
N SER A 122 -12.98 8.56 -18.75
CA SER A 122 -11.88 8.02 -19.56
C SER A 122 -12.47 7.82 -20.96
N ARG A 123 -11.72 8.12 -22.04
CA ARG A 123 -12.30 8.00 -23.40
C ARG A 123 -12.82 6.59 -23.72
N ASP A 124 -12.42 5.59 -22.92
CA ASP A 124 -12.83 4.19 -23.01
C ASP A 124 -12.91 3.55 -21.61
N ASP A 125 -14.03 3.70 -20.90
CA ASP A 125 -14.26 3.07 -19.59
C ASP A 125 -14.11 1.54 -19.64
N GLU A 126 -14.49 0.92 -20.77
CA GLU A 126 -14.26 -0.51 -21.04
C GLU A 126 -12.76 -0.86 -21.05
N ALA A 127 -11.92 -0.03 -21.69
CA ALA A 127 -10.47 -0.26 -21.71
C ALA A 127 -9.84 -0.07 -20.32
N CYS A 128 -10.33 0.89 -19.54
CA CYS A 128 -9.90 1.08 -18.15
C CYS A 128 -10.31 -0.10 -17.26
N THR A 129 -11.52 -0.63 -17.46
CA THR A 129 -12.04 -1.81 -16.75
C THR A 129 -11.22 -3.06 -17.11
N GLN A 130 -10.93 -3.27 -18.40
CA GLN A 130 -10.03 -4.35 -18.84
C GLN A 130 -8.62 -4.18 -18.26
N THR A 131 -8.10 -2.95 -18.22
CA THR A 131 -6.78 -2.69 -17.62
C THR A 131 -6.74 -3.07 -16.13
N LEU A 132 -7.83 -2.84 -15.37
CA LEU A 132 -7.91 -3.26 -13.98
C LEU A 132 -7.95 -4.79 -13.83
N GLN A 133 -8.65 -5.49 -14.73
CA GLN A 133 -8.64 -6.96 -14.77
C GLN A 133 -7.24 -7.49 -15.06
N ASP A 134 -6.56 -6.95 -16.08
CA ASP A 134 -5.19 -7.32 -16.44
C ASP A 134 -4.20 -7.05 -15.28
N VAL A 135 -4.43 -5.98 -14.50
CA VAL A 135 -3.64 -5.65 -13.30
C VAL A 135 -3.88 -6.66 -12.19
N ALA A 136 -5.12 -7.12 -11.98
CA ALA A 136 -5.44 -8.14 -10.99
C ALA A 136 -4.80 -9.48 -11.36
N ASP A 137 -4.94 -9.93 -12.61
CA ASP A 137 -4.31 -11.16 -13.12
C ASP A 137 -2.79 -11.11 -12.97
N ALA A 138 -2.17 -9.98 -13.34
CA ALA A 138 -0.73 -9.81 -13.18
C ALA A 138 -0.29 -9.77 -11.70
N LEU A 139 -1.16 -9.32 -10.79
CA LEU A 139 -0.88 -9.37 -9.35
C LEU A 139 -0.92 -10.80 -8.81
N ASP A 140 -1.82 -11.64 -9.33
CA ASP A 140 -1.83 -13.08 -9.03
C ASP A 140 -0.55 -13.77 -9.49
N ASP A 141 -0.10 -13.49 -10.71
CA ASP A 141 1.17 -14.02 -11.23
C ASP A 141 2.36 -13.58 -10.36
N VAL A 142 2.38 -12.31 -9.91
CA VAL A 142 3.41 -11.82 -8.98
C VAL A 142 3.32 -12.54 -7.64
N GLN A 143 2.11 -12.74 -7.10
CA GLN A 143 1.92 -13.44 -5.84
C GLN A 143 2.40 -14.90 -5.92
N ALA A 144 2.07 -15.61 -6.99
CA ALA A 144 2.56 -16.96 -7.23
C ALA A 144 4.09 -16.99 -7.31
N GLY A 145 4.70 -16.11 -8.12
CA GLY A 145 6.16 -16.05 -8.26
C GLY A 145 6.88 -15.68 -6.96
N VAL A 146 6.30 -14.82 -6.13
CA VAL A 146 6.85 -14.48 -4.80
C VAL A 146 6.76 -15.66 -3.83
N GLN A 147 5.70 -16.47 -3.90
CA GLN A 147 5.54 -17.66 -3.04
C GLN A 147 6.57 -18.76 -3.37
N GLU A 148 7.04 -18.82 -4.61
CA GLU A 148 8.10 -19.74 -5.04
C GLU A 148 9.49 -19.35 -4.52
N LEU A 149 9.66 -18.13 -4.02
CA LEU A 149 10.96 -17.69 -3.49
C LEU A 149 11.34 -18.49 -2.23
N PRO A 150 12.59 -18.94 -2.10
CA PRO A 150 13.03 -19.78 -0.97
C PRO A 150 12.77 -19.14 0.41
N GLN A 151 12.88 -17.82 0.48
CA GLN A 151 12.70 -17.05 1.72
C GLN A 151 11.23 -16.99 2.17
N VAL A 152 10.28 -17.28 1.27
CA VAL A 152 8.84 -17.29 1.54
C VAL A 152 8.37 -18.73 1.78
N SER A 153 8.75 -19.66 0.90
CA SER A 153 8.35 -21.07 0.97
C SER A 153 8.91 -21.81 2.19
N GLY A 154 10.07 -21.41 2.71
CA GLY A 154 10.69 -22.03 3.89
C GLY A 154 10.12 -21.63 5.26
N GLN A 155 9.21 -20.65 5.33
CA GLN A 155 8.64 -20.15 6.60
C GLN A 155 7.35 -20.87 7.05
N GLY A 156 6.93 -21.91 6.32
CA GLY A 156 5.72 -22.70 6.61
C GLY A 156 5.96 -24.11 7.12
N GLY A 157 7.20 -24.45 7.52
CA GLY A 157 7.60 -25.77 8.03
C GLY A 157 7.76 -25.81 9.53
#